data_AF-A0A166TMP2-F1
#
_entry.id   AF-A0A166TMP2-F1
#
_cell.length_a   1.000
_cell.length_b   1.000
_cell.length_c   1.000
_cell.angle_alpha   90.00
_cell.angle_beta   90.00
_cell.angle_gamma   90.00
#
_symmetry.space_group_name_H-M   'P 1'
#
loop_
_entity.id
_entity.type
_entity.pdbx_description
1 polymer ?
#
loop_
_entity_poly.entity_id
_entity_poly.type
_entity_poly.pdbx_seq_one_letter_code
_entity_poly.pdbx_strand_id
1 'polypeptide(L)' 'MYEEEVIEKMGYDKNADIEYTSTSVFCSKGQPFLVKGDRAREYMHCLK' A
#
# COMPACT_ATOMS: atom_id res chain seq x y z
N MET A 1 2.41 -22.46 7.49
CA MET A 1 2.45 -22.18 6.05
C MET A 1 2.81 -20.71 5.93
N TYR A 2 3.96 -20.42 5.33
CA TYR A 2 4.50 -19.05 5.26
C TYR A 2 3.73 -18.27 4.18
N GLU A 3 3.44 -17.00 4.46
CA GLU A 3 2.67 -16.09 3.60
C GLU A 3 3.19 -16.08 2.14
N GLU A 4 4.51 -16.11 1.98
CA GLU A 4 5.21 -16.14 0.69
C GLU A 4 4.85 -17.37 -0.16
N GLU A 5 4.73 -18.55 0.46
CA GLU A 5 4.44 -19.80 -0.26
C GLU A 5 3.00 -19.84 -0.81
N VAL A 6 2.07 -19.14 -0.15
CA VAL A 6 0.68 -18.98 -0.61
C VAL A 6 0.62 -17.95 -1.74
N ILE A 7 1.35 -16.85 -1.63
CA ILE A 7 1.41 -15.79 -2.64
C ILE A 7 2.00 -16.32 -3.95
N GLU A 8 3.11 -17.08 -3.88
CA GLU A 8 3.73 -17.69 -5.06
C GLU A 8 2.78 -18.69 -5.74
N LYS A 9 2.11 -19.55 -4.97
CA LYS A 9 1.14 -20.53 -5.52
C LYS A 9 -0.05 -19.86 -6.18
N MET A 10 -0.52 -18.74 -5.65
CA MET A 10 -1.67 -18.00 -6.20
C MET A 10 -1.28 -17.07 -7.36
N GLY A 11 0.01 -16.85 -7.63
CA GLY A 11 0.47 -15.93 -8.66
C GLY A 11 -0.01 -14.49 -8.44
N TYR A 12 -0.17 -14.09 -7.18
CA TYR A 12 -0.70 -12.77 -6.84
C TYR A 12 0.36 -11.69 -7.06
N ASP A 13 0.21 -10.91 -8.13
CA ASP A 13 1.00 -9.71 -8.37
C ASP A 13 0.19 -8.45 -8.03
N LYS A 14 0.50 -7.86 -6.88
CA LYS A 14 -0.13 -6.62 -6.40
C LYS A 14 0.14 -5.39 -7.27
N ASN A 15 1.07 -5.49 -8.23
CA ASN A 15 1.44 -4.41 -9.14
C ASN A 15 1.00 -4.68 -10.59
N ALA A 16 0.28 -5.78 -10.85
CA ALA A 16 -0.19 -6.11 -12.19
C ALA A 16 -1.16 -5.06 -12.76
N ASP A 17 -1.85 -4.33 -11.87
CA ASP A 17 -2.74 -3.24 -12.25
C ASP A 17 -2.01 -1.88 -12.17
N ILE A 18 -1.62 -1.38 -13.35
CA ILE A 18 -0.97 -0.07 -13.51
C ILE A 18 -1.98 1.08 -13.37
N GLU A 19 -3.26 0.85 -13.68
CA GLU A 19 -4.30 1.87 -13.61
C GLU A 19 -4.77 2.08 -12.15
N TYR A 20 -4.85 1.01 -11.38
CA TYR A 20 -5.18 1.03 -9.94
C TYR A 20 -3.96 0.79 -9.07
N THR A 21 -3.04 1.75 -9.10
CA THR A 21 -1.88 1.73 -8.20
C THR A 21 -2.32 1.73 -6.73
N SER A 22 -1.71 0.85 -5.93
CA SER A 22 -1.94 0.78 -4.48
C SER A 22 -1.58 2.12 -3.83
N THR A 23 -2.57 2.97 -3.59
CA THR A 23 -2.41 4.34 -3.10
C THR A 23 -3.23 4.52 -1.82
N SER A 24 -2.67 5.18 -0.83
CA SER A 24 -3.32 5.50 0.44
C SER A 24 -3.74 6.98 0.47
N VAL A 25 -4.84 7.27 1.15
CA VAL A 25 -5.33 8.65 1.33
C VAL A 25 -4.96 9.13 2.73
N PHE A 26 -4.25 10.25 2.82
CA PHE A 26 -3.92 10.93 4.08
C PHE A 26 -4.56 12.32 4.12
N CYS A 27 -4.67 12.91 5.31
CA CYS A 27 -5.23 14.26 5.48
C CYS A 27 -4.21 15.18 6.15
N SER A 28 -4.01 16.38 5.57
CA SER A 28 -3.17 17.43 6.15
C SER A 28 -3.84 18.78 5.95
N LYS A 29 -3.84 19.62 7.00
CA LYS A 29 -4.45 20.96 6.99
C LYS A 29 -5.90 21.00 6.47
N GLY A 30 -6.68 19.95 6.78
CA GLY A 30 -8.09 19.84 6.37
C GLY A 30 -8.32 19.41 4.91
N GLN A 31 -7.27 19.00 4.18
CA GLN A 31 -7.38 18.51 2.81
C GLN A 31 -6.81 17.10 2.65
N PRO A 32 -7.46 16.22 1.86
CA PRO A 32 -6.93 14.92 1.54
C PRO A 32 -5.81 15.02 0.49
N PHE A 33 -4.83 14.14 0.58
CA PHE A 33 -3.81 13.95 -0.45
C PHE A 33 -3.47 12.45 -0.61
N LEU A 34 -3.01 12.09 -1.81
CA LEU A 34 -2.67 10.72 -2.16
C LEU A 34 -1.19 10.43 -1.86
N VAL A 35 -0.93 9.27 -1.27
CA VAL A 35 0.40 8.76 -0.96
C VAL A 35 0.54 7.37 -1.58
N LYS A 36 1.60 7.14 -2.35
CA LYS A 36 1.88 5.80 -2.89
C LYS A 36 2.01 4.80 -1.74
N GLY A 37 1.46 3.59 -1.90
CA GLY A 37 1.36 2.61 -0.83
C GLY A 37 2.72 2.18 -0.24
N ASP A 38 3.78 2.19 -1.06
CA ASP A 38 5.16 1.96 -0.64
C ASP A 38 5.68 3.02 0.34
N ARG A 39 5.21 4.27 0.22
CA ARG A 39 5.57 5.40 1.09
C ARG A 39 4.58 5.65 2.22
N ALA A 40 3.45 4.93 2.27
CA ALA A 40 2.42 5.16 3.28
C ALA A 40 2.97 5.14 4.72
N ARG A 41 3.94 4.26 5.00
CA ARG A 41 4.59 4.16 6.32
C ARG A 41 5.27 5.47 6.76
N GLU A 42 5.84 6.23 5.83
CA GLU A 42 6.52 7.51 6.14
C GLU A 42 5.55 8.58 6.66
N TYR A 43 4.27 8.47 6.29
CA TYR A 43 3.21 9.41 6.65
C TYR A 43 2.37 8.95 7.84
N MET A 44 2.54 7.70 8.29
CA MET A 44 1.85 7.18 9.48
C MET A 44 2.44 7.77 10.76
N HIS A 45 1.56 8.20 11.66
CA HIS A 45 1.95 8.58 13.02
C HIS A 45 1.82 7.38 13.97
N CYS A 46 2.58 7.37 15.07
CA CYS A 46 2.52 6.34 16.12
C CYS A 46 2.91 4.92 15.65
N LEU A 47 3.88 4.80 14.75
CA LEU A 47 4.53 3.51 14.48
C LEU A 47 5.23 3.05 15.78
N LYS A 48 4.68 2.02 16.43
CA LYS A 48 5.31 1.33 17.56
C LYS A 48 6.24 0.23 17.06
#